data_AF-A0A235IVR0-F1
#
_entry.id   AF-A0A235IVR0-F1
#
_cell.length_a   1.000
_cell.length_b   1.000
_cell.length_c   1.000
_cell.angle_alpha   90.00
_cell.angle_beta   90.00
_cell.angle_gamma   90.00
#
_symmetry.space_group_name_H-M   'P 1'
#
loop_
_entity.id
_entity.type
_entity.pdbx_description
1 polymer ?
#
loop_
_entity_poly.entity_id
_entity_poly.type
_entity_poly.pdbx_seq_one_letter_code
_entity_poly.pdbx_strand_id
1 'polypeptide(L)'
;MQWCDRLSLILCQQELPNDERFLEISKGKGPNEQRYDIMQRLDGLVTVKPCPDREKQFAVNVEACDLFQVKFESSAELSQALQSAPIKVLEWTFVKS
;
A
#
# COMPACT_ATOMS: atom_id res chain seq x y z
N MET A 1 8.04 -12.73 -5.25
CA MET A 1 7.04 -11.68 -5.01
C MET A 1 7.23 -10.67 -6.12
N GLN A 2 6.19 -10.47 -6.92
CA GLN A 2 6.20 -9.47 -7.99
C GLN A 2 6.17 -8.07 -7.34
N TRP A 3 6.70 -7.06 -8.02
CA TRP A 3 6.77 -5.68 -7.52
C TRP A 3 5.40 -5.15 -7.01
N CYS A 4 4.32 -5.42 -7.77
CA CYS A 4 2.96 -5.05 -7.39
C CYS A 4 2.50 -5.70 -6.07
N ASP A 5 2.88 -6.95 -5.82
CA ASP A 5 2.48 -7.69 -4.62
C ASP A 5 3.04 -7.01 -3.37
N ARG A 6 4.33 -6.63 -3.39
CA ARG A 6 4.95 -6.00 -2.23
C ARG A 6 4.48 -4.57 -2.02
N LEU A 7 4.28 -3.82 -3.11
CA LEU A 7 3.75 -2.45 -3.02
C LEU A 7 2.34 -2.44 -2.42
N SER A 8 1.43 -3.29 -2.92
CA SER A 8 0.07 -3.39 -2.38
C SER A 8 0.06 -3.79 -0.90
N LEU A 9 0.93 -4.71 -0.48
CA LEU A 9 1.06 -5.08 0.94
C LEU A 9 1.53 -3.93 1.83
N ILE A 10 2.50 -3.12 1.37
CA ILE A 10 2.96 -1.94 2.13
C ILE A 10 1.82 -0.95 2.33
N LEU A 11 1.02 -0.69 1.28
CA LEU A 11 -0.11 0.24 1.34
C LEU A 11 -1.23 -0.30 2.24
N CYS A 12 -1.66 -1.55 2.03
CA CYS A 12 -2.75 -2.16 2.79
C CYS A 12 -2.41 -2.34 4.28
N GLN A 13 -1.14 -2.57 4.62
CA GLN A 13 -0.70 -2.64 6.02
C GLN A 13 -0.32 -1.26 6.60
N GLN A 14 -0.45 -0.18 5.83
CA GLN A 14 -0.10 1.18 6.25
C GLN A 14 1.36 1.30 6.73
N GLU A 15 2.28 0.61 6.06
CA GLU A 15 3.71 0.51 6.42
C GLU A 15 4.59 1.53 5.68
N LEU A 16 4.03 2.64 5.20
CA LEU A 16 4.84 3.70 4.61
C LEU A 16 5.80 4.27 5.65
N PRO A 17 7.09 4.42 5.32
CA PRO A 17 8.08 4.85 6.28
C PRO A 17 7.93 6.34 6.62
N ASN A 18 8.04 6.66 7.91
CA ASN A 18 8.14 8.04 8.37
C ASN A 18 9.47 8.70 7.97
N ASP A 19 9.50 10.04 8.05
CA ASP A 19 10.69 10.88 7.88
C ASP A 19 11.32 10.82 6.49
N GLU A 20 10.50 10.71 5.44
CA GLU A 20 10.95 10.67 4.04
C GLU A 20 12.01 9.60 3.77
N ARG A 21 11.93 8.48 4.49
CA ARG A 21 12.84 7.36 4.28
C ARG A 21 12.37 6.50 3.10
N PHE A 22 13.33 5.94 2.37
CA PHE A 22 13.04 4.97 1.33
C PHE A 22 12.87 3.57 1.94
N LEU A 23 11.81 2.88 1.53
CA LEU A 23 11.56 1.47 1.82
C LEU A 23 11.66 0.67 0.52
N GLU A 24 12.43 -0.42 0.56
CA GLU A 24 12.56 -1.31 -0.59
C GLU A 24 11.25 -2.05 -0.87
N ILE A 25 10.73 -1.92 -2.11
CA ILE A 25 9.60 -2.70 -2.61
C ILE A 25 10.10 -4.04 -3.15
N SER A 26 11.10 -4.01 -4.03
CA SER A 26 11.63 -5.24 -4.62
C SER A 26 13.02 -5.04 -5.19
N LYS A 27 13.82 -6.10 -5.11
CA LYS A 27 15.02 -6.26 -5.93
C LYS A 27 14.61 -6.89 -7.25
N GLY A 28 14.97 -6.27 -8.37
CA GLY A 28 14.72 -6.84 -9.68
C GLY A 28 15.27 -8.27 -9.77
N LYS A 29 14.50 -9.19 -10.35
CA LYS A 29 14.98 -10.53 -10.68
C LYS A 29 15.18 -10.61 -12.18
N GLY A 30 16.43 -10.72 -12.63
CA GLY A 30 16.80 -10.77 -14.05
C GLY A 30 18.01 -9.89 -14.36
N PRO A 31 18.54 -9.93 -15.59
CA PRO A 31 19.82 -9.29 -15.96
C PRO A 31 19.86 -7.76 -15.83
N ASN A 32 18.72 -7.10 -15.63
CA ASN A 32 18.64 -5.64 -15.48
C ASN A 32 18.56 -5.14 -14.02
N GLU A 33 18.49 -6.04 -13.01
CA GLU A 33 18.56 -5.76 -11.56
C GLU A 33 17.92 -4.44 -11.07
N GLN A 34 16.73 -4.08 -11.55
CA GLN A 34 16.15 -2.79 -11.19
C GLN A 34 15.50 -2.87 -9.80
N ARG A 35 16.10 -2.18 -8.83
CA ARG A 35 15.55 -1.98 -7.49
C ARG A 35 14.44 -0.92 -7.54
N TYR A 36 13.36 -1.16 -6.81
CA TYR A 36 12.29 -0.20 -6.60
C TYR A 36 12.15 0.13 -5.13
N ASP A 37 12.07 1.42 -4.82
CA ASP A 37 11.89 1.95 -3.47
C ASP A 37 10.67 2.89 -3.42
N ILE A 38 9.95 2.90 -2.31
CA ILE A 38 8.83 3.81 -2.02
C ILE A 38 9.19 4.76 -0.88
N MET A 39 8.66 5.98 -0.91
CA MET A 39 8.81 6.98 0.16
C MET A 39 7.54 7.80 0.26
N GLN A 40 7.12 8.09 1.50
CA GLN A 40 6.14 9.14 1.76
C GLN A 40 6.85 10.43 2.16
N ARG A 41 6.48 11.52 1.51
CA ARG A 41 7.00 12.87 1.75
C ARG A 41 6.34 13.49 2.97
N LEU A 42 6.94 14.53 3.54
CA LEU A 42 6.38 15.30 4.66
C LEU A 42 5.03 15.96 4.31
N ASP A 43 4.79 16.25 3.03
CA ASP A 43 3.51 16.77 2.52
C ASP A 43 2.45 15.69 2.29
N GLY A 44 2.75 14.43 2.65
CA GLY A 44 1.84 13.28 2.53
C GLY A 44 1.85 12.61 1.15
N LEU A 45 2.51 13.19 0.15
CA LEU A 45 2.61 12.63 -1.20
C LEU A 45 3.53 11.41 -1.23
N VAL A 46 3.25 10.46 -2.12
CA VAL A 46 3.99 9.21 -2.24
C VAL A 46 4.82 9.21 -3.52
N THR A 47 6.03 8.68 -3.47
CA THR A 47 6.90 8.54 -4.64
C THR A 47 7.48 7.15 -4.72
N VAL A 48 7.66 6.63 -5.94
CA VAL A 48 8.36 5.37 -6.22
C VAL A 48 9.54 5.63 -7.14
N LYS A 49 10.69 5.06 -6.81
CA LYS A 49 11.92 5.17 -7.59
C LYS A 49 12.41 3.79 -8.02
N PRO A 50 12.64 3.55 -9.32
CA PRO A 50 12.25 4.40 -10.45
C PRO A 50 10.74 4.42 -10.64
N CYS A 51 10.19 5.55 -11.08
CA CYS A 51 8.74 5.68 -11.28
C CYS A 51 8.29 4.77 -12.44
N PRO A 52 7.29 3.90 -12.23
CA PRO A 52 6.80 3.00 -13.28
C PRO A 52 5.95 3.72 -14.34
N ASP A 53 5.30 4.83 -13.99
CA ASP A 53 4.33 5.51 -14.84
C ASP A 53 4.87 6.78 -15.51
N ARG A 54 4.25 7.11 -16.66
CA ARG A 54 4.59 8.31 -17.43
C ARG A 54 3.92 9.58 -16.87
N GLU A 55 2.84 9.41 -16.11
CA GLU A 55 2.08 10.52 -15.53
C GLU A 55 2.85 11.23 -14.42
N LYS A 56 2.62 12.54 -14.26
CA LYS A 56 3.28 13.34 -13.21
C LYS A 56 2.68 13.07 -11.82
N GLN A 57 1.39 12.74 -11.77
CA GLN A 57 0.63 12.58 -10.54
C GLN A 57 -0.60 11.71 -10.80
N PHE A 58 -0.88 10.77 -9.90
CA PHE A 58 -2.08 9.93 -9.94
C PHE A 58 -2.50 9.51 -8.53
N ALA A 59 -3.76 9.14 -8.34
CA ALA A 59 -4.29 8.64 -7.08
C ALA A 59 -4.35 7.10 -7.08
N VAL A 60 -4.02 6.48 -5.95
CA VAL A 60 -4.17 5.05 -5.70
C VAL A 60 -5.07 4.87 -4.49
N ASN A 61 -6.12 4.06 -4.66
CA ASN A 61 -7.17 3.92 -3.67
C ASN A 61 -7.39 2.44 -3.36
N VAL A 62 -7.65 2.14 -2.09
CA VAL A 62 -7.98 0.79 -1.61
C VAL A 62 -9.18 0.87 -0.67
N GLU A 63 -10.14 -0.04 -0.85
CA GLU A 63 -11.24 -0.21 0.10
C GLU A 63 -10.79 -1.06 1.28
N ALA A 64 -11.12 -0.61 2.48
CA ALA A 64 -10.80 -1.29 3.73
C ALA A 64 -12.02 -1.31 4.65
N CYS A 65 -12.07 -2.31 5.55
CA CYS A 65 -13.02 -2.35 6.65
C CYS A 65 -12.26 -2.70 7.94
N ASP A 66 -12.63 -2.07 9.05
CA ASP A 66 -12.01 -2.32 10.35
C ASP A 66 -12.97 -3.13 11.22
N LEU A 67 -12.44 -4.15 11.90
CA LEU A 67 -13.14 -4.86 12.97
C LEU A 67 -12.41 -4.59 14.29
N PHE A 68 -13.13 -4.08 15.29
CA PHE A 68 -12.59 -3.82 16.63
C PHE A 68 -12.72 -5.03 17.56
N GLN A 69 -13.52 -6.02 17.18
CA GLN A 69 -13.66 -7.28 17.91
C GLN A 69 -12.46 -8.18 17.64
N VAL A 70 -11.75 -8.56 18.70
CA VAL A 70 -10.51 -9.35 18.61
C VAL A 70 -10.79 -10.86 18.47
N LYS A 71 -11.91 -11.34 19.02
CA LYS A 71 -12.26 -12.76 19.05
C LYS A 71 -13.67 -12.99 18.53
N PHE A 72 -13.83 -14.02 17.72
CA PHE A 72 -15.10 -14.47 17.18
C PHE A 72 -15.30 -15.93 17.59
N GLU A 73 -16.51 -16.28 17.98
CA GLU A 73 -16.89 -17.63 18.41
C GLU A 73 -16.97 -18.59 17.21
N SER A 74 -17.13 -18.06 15.99
CA SER A 74 -17.16 -18.86 14.78
C SER A 74 -16.72 -18.09 13.53
N SER A 75 -16.37 -18.84 12.48
CA SER A 75 -16.13 -18.30 11.14
C SER A 75 -17.35 -17.57 10.55
N ALA A 76 -18.56 -18.02 10.89
CA ALA A 76 -19.80 -17.39 10.44
C ALA A 76 -19.98 -16.00 11.05
N GLU A 77 -19.70 -15.86 12.34
CA GLU A 77 -19.74 -14.57 13.04
C GLU A 77 -18.72 -13.59 12.44
N LEU A 78 -17.47 -14.03 12.23
CA LEU A 78 -16.44 -13.22 11.57
C LEU A 78 -16.88 -12.77 10.17
N SER A 79 -17.41 -13.68 9.36
CA SER A 79 -17.86 -13.37 8.00
C SER A 79 -18.97 -12.34 7.98
N GLN A 80 -19.94 -12.45 8.90
CA GLN A 80 -21.04 -11.50 9.02
C GLN A 80 -20.54 -10.13 9.51
N ALA A 81 -19.59 -10.12 10.44
CA ALA A 81 -18.95 -8.89 10.91
C ALA A 81 -18.22 -8.16 9.77
N LEU A 82 -17.42 -8.89 8.96
CA LEU A 82 -16.74 -8.33 7.79
C LEU A 82 -17.72 -7.75 6.76
N GLN A 83 -18.82 -8.45 6.47
CA GLN A 83 -19.82 -8.00 5.50
C GLN A 83 -20.61 -6.77 5.96
N SER A 84 -20.81 -6.63 7.27
CA SER A 84 -21.58 -5.53 7.86
C SER A 84 -20.72 -4.33 8.24
N ALA A 85 -19.39 -4.50 8.27
CA ALA A 85 -18.47 -3.45 8.63
C ALA A 85 -18.50 -2.32 7.60
N PRO A 86 -18.46 -1.05 8.03
CA PRO A 86 -18.45 0.08 7.13
C PRO A 86 -17.17 0.06 6.28
N ILE A 87 -17.34 0.23 4.96
CA ILE A 87 -16.24 0.37 4.04
C ILE A 87 -15.71 1.81 4.14
N LYS A 88 -14.39 1.93 4.28
CA LYS A 88 -13.64 3.17 4.13
C LYS A 88 -12.71 3.07 2.93
N VAL A 89 -12.39 4.21 2.34
CA VAL A 89 -11.39 4.30 1.26
C VAL A 89 -10.10 4.87 1.83
N LEU A 90 -9.01 4.12 1.67
CA LEU A 90 -7.65 4.62 1.85
C LEU A 90 -7.17 5.17 0.52
N GLU A 91 -6.61 6.37 0.51
CA GLU A 91 -6.17 7.05 -0.72
C GLU A 91 -4.76 7.61 -0.54
N TRP A 92 -3.94 7.45 -1.57
CA TRP A 92 -2.61 8.01 -1.66
C TRP A 92 -2.43 8.72 -3.00
N THR A 93 -1.88 9.92 -2.97
CA THR A 93 -1.49 10.63 -4.18
C THR A 93 -0.03 10.35 -4.48
N PHE A 94 0.22 9.65 -5.58
CA PHE A 94 1.56 9.40 -6.11
C PHE A 94 2.00 10.56 -6.98
N VAL A 95 3.24 11.00 -6.82
CA VAL A 95 3.89 12.00 -7.67
C VAL A 95 5.24 11.50 -8.16
N LYS A 96 5.65 11.98 -9.33
CA LYS A 96 6.99 11.73 -9.83
C LYS A 96 8.01 12.49 -8.97
N SER A 97 9.03 11.78 -8.51
CA SER A 97 10.20 12.35 -7.79
C SER A 97 11.14 13.11 -8.71
#